data_AF-A0A645FC47-F1
#
_entry.id   AF-A0A645FC47-F1
#
_cell.length_a   1.000
_cell.length_b   1.000
_cell.length_c   1.000
_cell.angle_alpha   90.00
_cell.angle_beta   90.00
_cell.angle_gamma   90.00
#
_symmetry.space_group_name_H-M   'P 1'
#
loop_
_entity.id
_entity.type
_entity.pdbx_description
1 polymer ?
#
loop_
_entity_poly.entity_id
_entity_poly.type
_entity_poly.pdbx_seq_one_letter_code
_entity_poly.pdbx_strand_id
1 'polypeptide(L)' 'MQLDAWDADTSVPALLNGEHSVLFREHYDRKSDAWIMRLA' A
#
# COMPACT_ATOMS: atom_id res chain seq x y z
N MET A 1 -18.43 2.52 11.46
CA MET A 1 -17.76 3.55 10.64
C MET A 1 -16.54 2.90 10.04
N GLN A 2 -16.60 2.56 8.76
CA GLN A 2 -15.42 2.16 8.00
C GLN A 2 -14.72 3.46 7.60
N LEU A 3 -13.41 3.55 7.81
CA LEU A 3 -12.61 4.65 7.29
C LEU A 3 -12.47 4.41 5.79
N ASP A 4 -13.46 4.87 5.04
CA ASP A 4 -13.63 4.62 3.59
C ASP A 4 -12.49 5.21 2.74
N ALA A 5 -11.53 5.90 3.36
CA ALA A 5 -10.35 6.47 2.72
C ALA A 5 -9.12 5.54 2.69
N TRP A 6 -9.24 4.30 3.20
CA TRP A 6 -8.21 3.26 3.07
C TRP A 6 -8.77 2.19 2.14
N ASP A 7 -8.75 2.45 0.83
CA ASP A 7 -9.20 1.59 -0.26
C ASP A 7 -8.02 1.19 -1.19
N ALA A 8 -8.28 0.52 -2.32
CA ALA A 8 -7.24 0.09 -3.25
C ALA A 8 -6.61 1.24 -4.06
N ASP A 9 -7.25 2.41 -4.06
CA ASP A 9 -6.77 3.63 -4.72
C ASP A 9 -5.88 4.45 -3.79
N THR A 10 -5.81 4.06 -2.52
CA THR A 10 -4.90 4.66 -1.55
C THR A 10 -3.46 4.40 -1.95
N SER A 11 -2.73 5.49 -2.18
CA SER A 11 -1.31 5.46 -2.55
C SER A 11 -0.42 5.98 -1.43
N VAL A 12 0.79 5.44 -1.36
CA VAL A 12 1.81 5.81 -0.39
C VAL A 12 3.11 6.09 -1.16
N PRO A 13 3.73 7.28 -1.02
CA PRO A 13 5.04 7.54 -1.59
C PRO A 13 6.09 6.67 -0.90
N ALA A 14 7.00 6.09 -1.68
CA ALA A 14 8.05 5.22 -1.20
C ALA A 14 9.39 5.56 -1.86
N LEU A 15 10.48 5.20 -1.19
CA LEU A 15 11.81 5.18 -1.77
C LEU A 15 12.23 3.72 -1.92
N LEU A 16 12.39 3.26 -3.15
CA LEU A 16 12.76 1.88 -3.48
C LEU A 16 14.08 1.90 -4.24
N ASN A 17 15.09 1.22 -3.70
CA ASN A 17 16.43 1.18 -4.29
C ASN A 17 17.04 2.58 -4.57
N GLY A 18 16.64 3.60 -3.81
CA GLY A 18 17.09 4.98 -3.99
C GLY A 18 16.27 5.80 -5.00
N GLU A 19 15.22 5.23 -5.60
CA GLU A 19 14.32 5.92 -6.52
C GLU A 19 12.94 6.19 -5.88
N HIS A 20 12.36 7.35 -6.18
CA HIS A 20 11.00 7.67 -5.72
C HIS A 20 9.97 6.84 -6.50
N SER A 21 9.10 6.16 -5.76
CA SER A 21 8.04 5.32 -6.30
C SER A 21 6.73 5.61 -5.59
N VAL A 22 5.64 5.20 -6.21
CA VAL A 22 4.31 5.24 -5.60
C VAL A 22 3.82 3.81 -5.45
N LEU A 23 3.46 3.45 -4.23
CA LEU A 23 2.90 2.15 -3.90
C LEU A 23 1.39 2.28 -3.70
N PHE A 24 0.65 1.33 -4.24
CA PHE A 24 -0.78 1.21 -4.01
C PHE A 24 -1.07 0.04 -3.11
N ARG A 25 -2.09 0.18 -2.27
CA ARG A 25 -2.51 -0.91 -1.41
C ARG A 25 -3.18 -2.01 -2.22
N GLU A 26 -2.77 -3.26 -2.01
CA GLU A 26 -3.38 -4.40 -2.67
C GLU A 26 -4.32 -5.13 -1.71
N HIS A 27 -3.77 -5.77 -0.68
CA HIS A 27 -4.55 -6.45 0.35
C HIS A 27 -3.76 -6.58 1.66
N TYR A 28 -4.45 -6.87 2.75
CA TYR A 28 -3.82 -7.15 4.04
C TYR A 28 -3.60 -8.65 4.18
N ASP A 29 -2.35 -9.06 4.35
CA ASP A 29 -1.99 -10.44 4.68
C ASP A 29 -2.02 -10.63 6.20
N ARG A 30 -3.02 -11.38 6.66
CA ARG A 30 -3.19 -11.73 8.08
C ARG A 30 -2.10 -12.66 8.60
N LYS A 31 -1.41 -13.41 7.73
CA LYS A 31 -0.38 -14.36 8.16
C LYS A 31 0.89 -13.63 8.60
N SER A 32 1.27 -12.59 7.86
CA SER A 32 2.44 -11.76 8.16
C SER A 32 2.11 -10.51 8.97
N ASP A 33 0.82 -10.27 9.28
CA ASP A 33 0.33 -9.04 9.90
C ASP A 33 0.82 -7.79 9.16
N ALA A 34 0.70 -7.78 7.83
CA ALA A 34 1.25 -6.72 6.98
C ALA A 34 0.34 -6.39 5.79
N TRP A 35 0.42 -5.14 5.34
CA TRP A 35 -0.18 -4.73 4.07
C TRP A 35 0.75 -5.10 2.91
N ILE A 36 0.19 -5.83 1.94
CA ILE A 36 0.82 -6.07 0.65
C ILE A 36 0.52 -4.86 -0.25
N MET A 37 1.59 -4.33 -0.85
CA MET A 37 1.54 -3.15 -1.69
C MET A 37 2.01 -3.51 -3.11
N ARG A 38 1.37 -2.94 -4.12
CA ARG A 38 1.76 -3.07 -5.54
C ARG A 38 2.48 -1.81 -6.01
N LEU A 39 3.46 -1.99 -6.90
CA LEU A 39 4.03 -0.87 -7.65
C LEU A 39 3.04 -0.42 -8.74
N ALA A 40 3.14 0.85 -9.15
CA ALA A 40 2.46 1.38 -10.32
C ALA A 40 2.94 0.72 -11.62
#